data_AF-A0AAE6RHE7-F1
#
_entry.id   AF-A0AAE6RHE7-F1
#
_cell.length_a   1.000
_cell.length_b   1.000
_cell.length_c   1.000
_cell.angle_alpha   90.00
_cell.angle_beta   90.00
_cell.angle_gamma   90.00
#
_symmetry.space_group_name_H-M   'P 1'
#
loop_
_entity.id
_entity.type
_entity.pdbx_description
1 polymer ?
#
loop_
_entity_poly.entity_id
_entity_poly.type
_entity_poly.pdbx_seq_one_letter_code
_entity_poly.pdbx_strand_id
1 'polypeptide(L)'
;MVAEAAGRASALIAAQPPGRLVAVGEHAIELAEYLRTRVLELVVHGFDLARATGVPHGLPAEAVEATCALAGGLAARAGRAEEFLMAVSGRERLSAGFSVL
;
A
#
# COMPACT_ATOMS: atom_id res chain seq x y z
N MET A 1 1.88 1.48 -24.78
CA MET A 1 3.10 1.23 -23.96
C MET A 1 2.80 1.39 -22.46
N VAL A 2 3.63 0.88 -21.54
CA VAL A 2 3.38 1.01 -20.07
C VAL A 2 3.21 2.47 -19.63
N ALA A 3 4.08 3.38 -20.09
CA ALA A 3 4.00 4.80 -19.76
C ALA A 3 2.68 5.46 -20.21
N GLU A 4 2.17 5.06 -21.37
CA GLU A 4 0.90 5.55 -21.91
C GLU A 4 -0.29 5.07 -21.06
N ALA A 5 -0.28 3.79 -20.64
CA ALA A 5 -1.30 3.24 -19.77
C ALA A 5 -1.30 3.95 -18.40
N ALA A 6 -0.12 4.21 -17.84
CA ALA A 6 0.04 4.97 -16.59
C ALA A 6 -0.49 6.40 -16.73
N GLY A 7 -0.10 7.12 -17.79
CA GLY A 7 -0.59 8.48 -18.06
C GLY A 7 -2.11 8.55 -18.20
N ARG A 8 -2.70 7.59 -18.93
CA ARG A 8 -4.15 7.48 -19.08
C ARG A 8 -4.85 7.18 -17.75
N ALA A 9 -4.31 6.26 -16.95
CA ALA A 9 -4.86 5.93 -15.63
C ALA A 9 -4.85 7.16 -14.71
N SER A 10 -3.73 7.88 -14.62
CA SER A 10 -3.62 9.10 -13.82
C SER A 10 -4.61 10.18 -14.26
N ALA A 11 -4.77 10.40 -15.57
CA ALA A 11 -5.74 11.37 -16.09
C ALA A 11 -7.19 10.98 -15.73
N LEU A 12 -7.54 9.70 -15.84
CA LEU A 12 -8.87 9.20 -15.49
C LEU A 12 -9.15 9.30 -13.99
N ILE A 13 -8.15 9.04 -13.14
CA ILE A 13 -8.26 9.19 -11.69
C ILE A 13 -8.48 10.65 -11.31
N ALA A 14 -7.69 11.57 -11.89
CA ALA A 14 -7.79 13.00 -11.61
C ALA A 14 -9.15 13.61 -11.99
N ALA A 15 -9.84 13.03 -12.96
CA ALA A 15 -11.16 13.48 -13.41
C ALA A 15 -12.32 12.99 -12.51
N GLN A 16 -12.07 12.19 -11.47
CA GLN A 16 -13.14 11.64 -10.64
C GLN A 16 -13.63 12.62 -9.57
N PRO A 17 -14.94 12.64 -9.28
CA PRO A 17 -15.47 13.46 -8.19
C PRO A 17 -15.04 12.90 -6.82
N PRO A 18 -14.94 13.76 -5.79
CA PRO A 18 -14.78 13.33 -4.40
C PRO A 18 -15.87 12.33 -3.98
N GLY A 19 -15.53 11.38 -3.11
CA GLY A 19 -16.49 10.38 -2.62
C GLY A 19 -16.95 9.35 -3.66
N ARG A 20 -16.38 9.34 -4.88
CA ARG A 20 -16.66 8.29 -5.87
C ARG A 20 -16.41 6.91 -5.26
N LEU A 21 -17.41 6.05 -5.31
CA LEU A 21 -17.28 4.66 -4.85
C LEU A 21 -16.67 3.76 -5.93
N VAL A 22 -15.87 2.80 -5.49
CA VAL A 22 -15.25 1.74 -6.30
C VAL A 22 -15.65 0.41 -5.69
N ALA A 23 -16.14 -0.50 -6.54
CA ALA A 23 -16.47 -1.85 -6.12
C ALA A 23 -15.19 -2.66 -5.86
N VAL A 24 -15.14 -3.33 -4.69
CA VAL A 24 -14.06 -4.21 -4.24
C VAL A 24 -14.70 -5.50 -3.74
N GLY A 25 -14.80 -6.49 -4.64
CA GLY A 25 -15.59 -7.70 -4.38
C GLY A 25 -17.07 -7.36 -4.17
N GLU A 26 -17.65 -7.83 -3.07
CA GLU A 26 -19.04 -7.52 -2.68
C GLU A 26 -19.20 -6.17 -1.96
N HIS A 27 -18.09 -5.47 -1.70
CA HIS A 27 -18.07 -4.20 -0.98
C HIS A 27 -17.85 -3.01 -1.93
N ALA A 28 -18.15 -1.81 -1.46
CA ALA A 28 -17.76 -0.58 -2.12
C ALA A 28 -17.00 0.32 -1.13
N ILE A 29 -15.89 0.89 -1.58
CA ILE A 29 -15.11 1.86 -0.81
C ILE A 29 -14.90 3.12 -1.64
N GLU A 30 -14.62 4.24 -0.99
CA GLU A 30 -14.26 5.45 -1.71
C GLU A 30 -12.98 5.25 -2.54
N LEU A 31 -12.92 5.88 -3.71
CA LEU A 31 -11.79 5.84 -4.62
C LEU A 31 -10.49 6.26 -3.91
N ALA A 32 -10.57 7.25 -3.02
CA ALA A 32 -9.41 7.68 -2.24
C ALA A 32 -8.85 6.54 -1.36
N GLU A 33 -9.74 5.82 -0.65
CA GLU A 33 -9.34 4.66 0.16
C GLU A 33 -8.86 3.49 -0.72
N TYR A 34 -9.49 3.26 -1.86
CA TYR A 34 -9.02 2.28 -2.84
C TYR A 34 -7.60 2.59 -3.31
N LEU A 35 -7.31 3.84 -3.68
CA LEU A 35 -5.99 4.27 -4.16
C LEU A 35 -4.91 4.13 -3.09
N ARG A 36 -5.23 4.34 -1.80
CA ARG A 36 -4.29 4.06 -0.70
C ARG A 36 -3.83 2.61 -0.69
N THR A 37 -4.74 1.66 -0.94
CA THR A 37 -4.36 0.24 -1.08
C THR A 37 -3.48 0.00 -2.31
N ARG A 38 -3.75 0.70 -3.43
CA ARG A 38 -2.93 0.56 -4.65
C ARG A 38 -1.52 1.10 -4.46
N VAL A 39 -1.34 2.18 -3.69
CA VAL A 39 -0.01 2.68 -3.33
C VAL A 39 0.77 1.62 -2.55
N LEU A 40 0.14 0.98 -1.56
CA LEU A 40 0.76 -0.10 -0.79
C LEU A 40 1.22 -1.25 -1.70
N GLU A 41 0.36 -1.73 -2.61
CA GLU A 41 0.72 -2.82 -3.53
C GLU A 41 1.91 -2.45 -4.43
N LEU A 42 1.90 -1.22 -4.98
CA LEU A 42 2.99 -0.74 -5.84
C LEU A 42 4.31 -0.61 -5.07
N VAL A 43 4.27 -0.18 -3.82
CA VAL A 43 5.46 -0.07 -2.97
C VAL A 43 6.01 -1.45 -2.61
N VAL A 44 5.16 -2.36 -2.12
CA VAL A 44 5.57 -3.72 -1.74
C VAL A 44 6.14 -4.47 -2.94
N HIS A 45 5.44 -4.47 -4.08
CA HIS A 45 5.93 -5.12 -5.28
C HIS A 45 7.16 -4.43 -5.89
N GLY A 46 7.27 -3.11 -5.73
CA GLY A 46 8.49 -2.38 -6.09
C GLY A 46 9.70 -2.84 -5.27
N PHE A 47 9.52 -3.08 -3.96
CA PHE A 47 10.55 -3.67 -3.11
C PHE A 47 10.87 -5.12 -3.51
N ASP A 48 9.86 -5.93 -3.84
CA ASP A 48 10.08 -7.30 -4.31
C ASP A 48 10.94 -7.34 -5.58
N LEU A 49 10.61 -6.50 -6.56
CA LEU A 49 11.38 -6.37 -7.80
C LEU A 49 12.81 -5.89 -7.54
N ALA A 50 12.99 -4.88 -6.68
CA ALA A 50 14.32 -4.39 -6.33
C ALA A 50 15.18 -5.49 -5.68
N ARG A 51 14.60 -6.29 -4.78
CA ARG A 51 15.30 -7.42 -4.15
C ARG A 51 15.63 -8.53 -5.15
N ALA A 52 14.71 -8.85 -6.06
CA ALA A 52 14.89 -9.91 -7.05
C ALA A 52 15.94 -9.55 -8.12
N THR A 53 16.05 -8.26 -8.47
CA THR A 53 16.92 -7.79 -9.55
C THR A 53 18.22 -7.15 -9.08
N GLY A 54 18.31 -6.75 -7.80
CA GLY A 54 19.40 -5.95 -7.28
C GLY A 54 19.38 -4.47 -7.71
N VAL A 55 18.36 -4.03 -8.44
CA VAL A 55 18.21 -2.63 -8.89
C VAL A 55 17.49 -1.81 -7.80
N PRO A 56 17.99 -0.63 -7.42
CA PRO A 56 17.30 0.24 -6.46
C PRO A 56 15.88 0.62 -6.91
N HIS A 57 14.90 0.57 -6.01
CA HIS A 57 13.47 0.74 -6.34
C HIS A 57 13.09 2.15 -6.84
N GLY A 58 13.83 3.21 -6.46
CA GLY A 58 13.55 4.59 -6.89
C GLY A 58 12.17 5.16 -6.46
N LEU A 59 11.36 4.41 -5.71
CA LEU A 59 10.05 4.83 -5.20
C LEU A 59 10.12 6.16 -4.40
N PRO A 60 9.11 7.04 -4.54
CA PRO A 60 9.00 8.27 -3.75
C PRO A 60 8.91 7.99 -2.24
N ALA A 61 9.59 8.80 -1.42
CA ALA A 61 9.60 8.65 0.04
C ALA A 61 8.18 8.76 0.65
N GLU A 62 7.35 9.68 0.14
CA GLU A 62 5.95 9.86 0.55
C GLU A 62 5.09 8.60 0.31
N ALA A 63 5.36 7.83 -0.73
CA ALA A 63 4.65 6.58 -1.00
C ALA A 63 5.04 5.50 0.01
N VAL A 64 6.31 5.44 0.39
CA VAL A 64 6.82 4.52 1.42
C VAL A 64 6.23 4.87 2.79
N GLU A 65 6.22 6.16 3.15
CA GLU A 65 5.61 6.65 4.39
C GLU A 65 4.12 6.30 4.47
N ALA A 66 3.35 6.60 3.41
CA ALA A 66 1.93 6.28 3.34
C ALA A 66 1.67 4.77 3.47
N THR A 67 2.55 3.95 2.90
CA THR A 67 2.48 2.48 3.01
C THR A 67 2.71 2.01 4.45
N CYS A 68 3.70 2.57 5.15
CA CYS A 68 3.95 2.27 6.57
C CYS A 68 2.75 2.65 7.45
N ALA A 69 2.17 3.83 7.23
CA ALA A 69 0.99 4.29 7.96
C ALA A 69 -0.22 3.37 7.73
N LEU A 70 -0.46 2.96 6.47
CA LEU A 70 -1.53 2.03 6.14
C LEU A 70 -1.31 0.66 6.78
N ALA A 71 -0.09 0.10 6.72
CA ALA A 71 0.23 -1.19 7.32
C ALA A 71 -0.02 -1.21 8.84
N GLY A 72 0.37 -0.15 9.55
CA GLY A 72 0.06 -0.01 10.99
C GLY A 72 -1.45 0.09 11.25
N GLY A 73 -2.18 0.82 10.41
CA GLY A 73 -3.65 0.89 10.47
C GLY A 73 -4.32 -0.47 10.23
N LEU A 74 -3.82 -1.25 9.26
CA LEU A 74 -4.29 -2.62 9.00
C LEU A 74 -3.99 -3.56 10.16
N ALA A 75 -2.78 -3.48 10.75
CA ALA A 75 -2.44 -4.24 11.95
C ALA A 75 -3.42 -3.98 13.10
N ALA A 76 -3.76 -2.71 13.34
CA ALA A 76 -4.72 -2.35 14.37
C ALA A 76 -6.12 -2.91 14.10
N ARG A 77 -6.61 -2.78 12.87
CA ARG A 77 -7.93 -3.32 12.48
C ARG A 77 -7.98 -4.84 12.52
N ALA A 78 -6.86 -5.51 12.31
CA ALA A 78 -6.73 -6.96 12.38
C ALA A 78 -6.52 -7.48 13.82
N GLY A 79 -6.48 -6.62 14.84
CA GLY A 79 -6.19 -7.03 16.22
C GLY A 79 -4.72 -7.42 16.46
N ARG A 80 -3.81 -7.00 15.58
CA ARG A 80 -2.36 -7.33 15.60
C ARG A 80 -1.48 -6.12 15.93
N ALA A 81 -2.06 -5.04 16.47
CA ALA A 81 -1.32 -3.80 16.76
C ALA A 81 -0.16 -4.01 17.74
N GLU A 82 -0.36 -4.80 18.80
CA GLU A 82 0.68 -5.05 19.81
C GLU A 82 1.91 -5.71 19.18
N GLU A 83 1.71 -6.82 18.45
CA GLU A 83 2.77 -7.53 17.72
C GLU A 83 3.51 -6.59 16.75
N PHE A 84 2.77 -5.79 15.97
CA PHE A 84 3.35 -4.82 15.04
C PHE A 84 4.19 -3.76 15.76
N LEU A 85 3.65 -3.12 16.80
CA LEU A 85 4.29 -2.03 17.53
C LEU A 85 5.51 -2.51 18.33
N MET A 86 5.45 -3.70 18.93
CA MET A 86 6.59 -4.29 19.62
C MET A 86 7.74 -4.56 18.64
N ALA A 87 7.45 -5.00 17.42
CA ALA A 87 8.47 -5.23 16.42
C ALA A 87 9.07 -3.95 15.83
N VAL A 88 8.25 -3.02 15.33
CA VAL A 88 8.78 -1.79 14.68
C VAL A 88 9.46 -0.84 15.66
N SER A 89 9.18 -0.98 16.96
CA SER A 89 9.88 -0.25 18.03
C SER A 89 11.12 -0.97 18.59
N GLY A 90 11.48 -2.13 18.02
CA GLY A 90 12.70 -2.89 18.33
C GLY A 90 12.65 -3.70 19.63
N ARG A 91 11.47 -3.91 20.21
CA ARG A 91 11.30 -4.68 21.46
C ARG A 91 11.17 -6.17 21.21
N GLU A 92 10.57 -6.56 20.10
CA GLU A 92 10.39 -7.95 19.69
C GLU A 92 10.67 -8.16 18.21
N ARG A 93 10.62 -9.41 17.74
CA ARG A 93 10.69 -9.76 16.32
C ARG A 93 9.27 -10.03 15.82
N LEU A 94 8.97 -9.69 14.56
CA LEU A 94 7.74 -10.16 13.92
C LEU A 94 7.74 -11.69 13.83
N SER A 95 6.57 -12.30 14.05
CA SER A 95 6.40 -13.72 13.82
C SER A 95 6.69 -14.10 12.35
N ALA A 96 7.18 -15.32 12.15
CA ALA A 96 7.37 -15.85 10.81
C ALA A 96 6.02 -15.89 10.08
N GLY A 97 5.96 -15.29 8.89
CA GLY A 97 4.72 -15.20 8.11
C GLY A 97 3.74 -14.10 8.57
N PHE A 98 4.17 -13.15 9.42
CA PHE A 98 3.36 -11.96 9.74
C PHE A 98 2.88 -11.25 8.46
N SER A 99 1.57 -11.02 8.35
CA SER A 99 0.93 -10.25 7.29
C SER A 99 -0.27 -9.48 7.85
N VAL A 100 -0.50 -8.30 7.29
CA VAL A 100 -1.72 -7.49 7.50
C VAL A 100 -2.50 -7.31 6.20
N LEU A 101 -2.03 -7.97 5.14
CA LEU A 101 -2.67 -8.14 3.83
C LEU A 101 -3.30 -9.52 3.76
#